data_AF-A0A0B1TS54-F1
#
_entry.id   AF-A0A0B1TS54-F1
#
_cell.length_a   1.000
_cell.length_b   1.000
_cell.length_c   1.000
_cell.angle_alpha   90.00
_cell.angle_beta   90.00
_cell.angle_gamma   90.00
#
_symmetry.space_group_name_H-M   'P 1'
#
loop_
_entity.id
_entity.type
_entity.pdbx_description
1 polymer ?
#
loop_
_entity_poly.entity_id
_entity_poly.type
_entity_poly.pdbx_seq_one_letter_code
_entity_poly.pdbx_strand_id
1 'polypeptide(L)'
;MKIGFIGAGKMAQALARGLINSGRIAPENIIASSPKQDVALLNECKLLGLQTTHDNTEVAHKSDVVFLAVKPPHVSKLLPSKSRVVRVMPNTPAVVRAGASAFAMGSACRDGDADIVRDLLSTVGFAVEVPEVHIDPVTGLSGSGPSYMFAVIEGLADGGVKVGLPRELAIKLAAHTLLGAAKMVLETGTHPAQLKDDVQSPGGSSVYGMHKLESGGLKGLLMDAVEAATSRSRATGDKALPRDIRNTELF
;
A
#
# COMPACT_ATOMS: atom_id res chain seq x y z
N MET A 1 -24.12 -0.17 -4.80
CA MET A 1 -23.24 0.20 -3.67
C MET A 1 -22.66 1.58 -3.94
N LYS A 2 -22.75 2.48 -2.97
CA LYS A 2 -22.20 3.84 -3.00
C LYS A 2 -20.97 3.93 -2.11
N ILE A 3 -19.90 4.53 -2.61
CA ILE A 3 -18.61 4.62 -1.91
C ILE A 3 -18.31 6.07 -1.55
N GLY A 4 -17.87 6.29 -0.31
CA GLY A 4 -17.48 7.59 0.21
C GLY A 4 -15.99 7.63 0.51
N PHE A 5 -15.32 8.72 0.17
CA PHE A 5 -13.95 9.00 0.59
C PHE A 5 -13.92 10.27 1.43
N ILE A 6 -13.61 10.13 2.72
CA ILE A 6 -13.25 11.26 3.56
C ILE A 6 -11.76 11.49 3.37
N GLY A 7 -11.41 12.51 2.59
CA GLY A 7 -10.07 12.75 2.07
C GLY A 7 -9.96 12.43 0.57
N ALA A 8 -9.55 13.43 -0.23
CA ALA A 8 -9.44 13.34 -1.69
C ALA A 8 -7.99 13.16 -2.20
N GLY A 9 -7.10 12.64 -1.36
CA GLY A 9 -5.68 12.45 -1.69
C GLY A 9 -5.43 11.40 -2.78
N LYS A 10 -4.16 11.24 -3.18
CA LYS A 10 -3.77 10.31 -4.26
C LYS A 10 -4.23 8.87 -4.04
N MET A 11 -4.26 8.39 -2.79
CA MET A 11 -4.75 7.03 -2.49
C MET A 11 -6.26 6.90 -2.73
N ALA A 12 -7.06 7.87 -2.29
CA ALA A 12 -8.50 7.88 -2.54
C ALA A 12 -8.79 7.89 -4.05
N GLN A 13 -8.04 8.69 -4.81
CA GLN A 13 -8.16 8.73 -6.26
C GLN A 13 -7.71 7.42 -6.94
N ALA A 14 -6.69 6.75 -6.40
CA ALA A 14 -6.22 5.45 -6.92
C ALA A 14 -7.30 4.37 -6.74
N LEU A 15 -7.87 4.29 -5.53
CA LEU A 15 -8.97 3.40 -5.21
C LEU A 15 -10.20 3.71 -6.08
N ALA A 16 -10.60 4.98 -6.17
CA ALA A 16 -11.72 5.38 -7.02
C ALA A 16 -11.51 4.98 -8.50
N ARG A 17 -10.32 5.23 -9.07
CA ARG A 17 -9.97 4.76 -10.42
C ARG A 17 -10.01 3.25 -10.55
N GLY A 18 -9.48 2.51 -9.57
CA GLY A 18 -9.54 1.05 -9.56
C GLY A 18 -10.97 0.52 -9.60
N LEU A 19 -11.84 1.08 -8.76
CA LEU A 19 -13.25 0.73 -8.67
C LEU A 19 -13.99 1.03 -9.99
N ILE A 20 -13.78 2.21 -10.58
CA ILE A 20 -14.39 2.60 -11.85
C ILE A 20 -13.92 1.69 -12.99
N ASN A 21 -12.60 1.50 -13.12
CA ASN A 21 -12.02 0.72 -14.21
C ASN A 21 -12.34 -0.78 -14.11
N SER A 22 -12.66 -1.27 -12.90
CA SER A 22 -13.13 -2.65 -12.72
C SER A 22 -14.56 -2.88 -13.21
N GLY A 23 -15.29 -1.81 -13.57
CA GLY A 23 -16.71 -1.86 -13.95
C GLY A 23 -17.66 -2.12 -12.78
N ARG A 24 -17.15 -2.24 -11.55
CA ARG A 24 -17.93 -2.58 -10.35
C ARG A 24 -18.76 -1.40 -9.83
N ILE A 25 -18.24 -0.18 -9.94
CA ILE A 25 -18.87 1.03 -9.38
C ILE A 25 -18.83 2.15 -10.42
N ALA A 26 -20.01 2.68 -10.77
CA ALA A 26 -20.12 3.84 -11.65
C ALA A 26 -19.57 5.10 -10.93
N PRO A 27 -18.86 6.01 -11.62
CA PRO A 27 -18.27 7.21 -11.01
C PRO A 27 -19.24 8.05 -10.18
N GLU A 28 -20.50 8.17 -10.62
CA GLU A 28 -21.55 8.92 -9.96
C GLU A 28 -21.97 8.32 -8.60
N ASN A 29 -21.65 7.05 -8.35
CA ASN A 29 -21.88 6.38 -7.07
C ASN A 29 -20.70 6.56 -6.09
N ILE A 30 -19.71 7.38 -6.45
CA ILE A 30 -18.57 7.70 -5.60
C ILE A 30 -18.60 9.19 -5.23
N ILE A 31 -18.49 9.48 -3.93
CA ILE A 31 -18.38 10.84 -3.40
C ILE A 31 -17.09 11.01 -2.59
N ALA A 32 -16.36 12.11 -2.79
CA ALA A 32 -15.15 12.44 -2.04
C ALA A 32 -15.23 13.81 -1.37
N SER A 33 -14.67 13.93 -0.16
CA SER A 33 -14.54 15.21 0.53
C SER A 33 -13.09 15.63 0.76
N SER A 34 -12.85 16.95 0.80
CA SER A 34 -11.60 17.53 1.27
C SER A 34 -11.82 18.91 1.89
N PRO A 35 -10.87 19.42 2.71
CA PRO A 35 -10.89 20.78 3.20
C PRO A 35 -10.98 21.82 2.08
N LYS A 36 -11.55 22.99 2.37
CA LYS A 36 -11.76 24.09 1.40
C LYS A 36 -10.48 24.58 0.72
N GLN A 37 -9.33 24.43 1.38
CA GLN A 37 -8.03 24.82 0.84
C GLN A 37 -7.47 23.83 -0.22
N ASP A 38 -8.01 22.61 -0.29
CA ASP A 38 -7.50 21.53 -1.14
C ASP A 38 -8.32 21.36 -2.43
N VAL A 39 -8.79 22.47 -3.02
CA VAL A 39 -9.69 22.47 -4.21
C VAL A 39 -9.10 21.69 -5.39
N ALA A 40 -7.77 21.73 -5.56
CA ALA A 40 -7.09 20.99 -6.62
C ALA A 40 -7.34 19.47 -6.55
N LEU A 41 -7.39 18.89 -5.35
CA LEU A 41 -7.66 17.46 -5.16
C LEU A 41 -9.11 17.11 -5.54
N LEU A 42 -10.08 17.98 -5.21
CA LEU A 42 -11.47 17.78 -5.63
C LEU A 42 -11.63 17.92 -7.15
N ASN A 43 -10.89 18.82 -7.78
CA ASN A 43 -10.91 18.94 -9.24
C ASN A 43 -10.39 17.66 -9.91
N GLU A 44 -9.32 17.04 -9.38
CA GLU A 44 -8.86 15.74 -9.85
C GLU A 44 -9.93 14.64 -9.67
N CYS A 45 -10.67 14.64 -8.56
CA CYS A 45 -11.81 13.73 -8.37
C CYS A 45 -12.95 14.00 -9.36
N LYS A 46 -13.31 15.26 -9.62
CA LYS A 46 -14.34 15.62 -10.60
C LYS A 46 -13.98 15.17 -12.02
N LEU A 47 -12.70 15.25 -12.40
CA LEU A 47 -12.21 14.74 -13.68
C LEU A 47 -12.39 13.23 -13.83
N LEU A 48 -12.49 12.49 -12.72
CA LEU A 48 -12.83 11.07 -12.69
C LEU A 48 -14.34 10.80 -12.71
N GLY A 49 -15.18 11.84 -12.72
CA GLY A 49 -16.64 11.72 -12.68
C GLY A 49 -17.23 11.57 -11.27
N LEU A 50 -16.43 11.77 -10.21
CA LEU A 50 -16.90 11.67 -8.83
C LEU A 50 -17.75 12.87 -8.43
N GLN A 51 -18.71 12.62 -7.54
CA GLN A 51 -19.30 13.69 -6.74
C GLN A 51 -18.25 14.20 -5.73
N THR A 52 -18.25 15.50 -5.43
CA THR A 52 -17.30 16.09 -4.48
C THR A 52 -17.98 17.06 -3.54
N THR A 53 -17.54 17.09 -2.29
CA THR A 53 -18.07 18.00 -1.27
C THR A 53 -16.96 18.50 -0.33
N HIS A 54 -17.26 19.53 0.46
CA HIS A 54 -16.41 19.96 1.57
C HIS A 54 -16.93 19.47 2.93
N ASP A 55 -18.04 18.72 2.95
CA ASP A 55 -18.67 18.22 4.17
C ASP A 55 -18.52 16.69 4.29
N ASN A 56 -17.83 16.25 5.34
CA ASN A 56 -17.67 14.83 5.64
C ASN A 56 -19.00 14.16 6.02
N THR A 57 -19.94 14.92 6.58
CA THR A 57 -21.26 14.43 6.99
C THR A 57 -22.08 14.02 5.77
N GLU A 58 -22.01 14.81 4.71
CA GLU A 58 -22.62 14.49 3.43
C GLU A 58 -22.06 13.19 2.83
N VAL A 59 -20.74 12.99 2.87
CA VAL A 59 -20.11 11.73 2.44
C VAL A 59 -20.65 10.56 3.26
N ALA A 60 -20.69 10.68 4.59
CA ALA A 60 -21.18 9.62 5.46
C ALA A 60 -22.64 9.25 5.21
N HIS A 61 -23.51 10.24 4.92
CA HIS A 61 -24.92 9.98 4.65
C HIS A 61 -25.21 9.43 3.25
N LYS A 62 -24.38 9.73 2.25
CA LYS A 62 -24.59 9.31 0.85
C LYS A 62 -23.90 8.00 0.49
N SER A 63 -23.19 7.36 1.41
CA SER A 63 -22.34 6.20 1.13
C SER A 63 -22.71 4.97 1.96
N ASP A 64 -22.63 3.80 1.34
CA ASP A 64 -22.79 2.51 2.01
C ASP A 64 -21.48 2.10 2.72
N VAL A 65 -20.33 2.45 2.12
CA VAL A 65 -18.98 2.22 2.65
C VAL A 65 -18.20 3.53 2.59
N VAL A 66 -17.53 3.90 3.69
CA VAL A 66 -16.73 5.12 3.79
C VAL A 66 -15.26 4.77 4.06
N PHE A 67 -14.38 5.22 3.16
CA PHE A 67 -12.93 5.20 3.35
C PHE A 67 -12.49 6.47 4.08
N LEU A 68 -11.88 6.29 5.25
CA LEU A 68 -11.24 7.37 6.00
C LEU A 68 -9.79 7.53 5.52
N ALA A 69 -9.59 8.24 4.42
CA ALA A 69 -8.28 8.50 3.82
C ALA A 69 -7.61 9.76 4.42
N VAL A 70 -7.64 9.88 5.75
CA VAL A 70 -7.07 10.99 6.52
C VAL A 70 -5.93 10.51 7.42
N LYS A 71 -5.12 11.44 7.95
CA LYS A 71 -4.03 11.09 8.87
C LYS A 71 -4.59 10.46 10.17
N PRO A 72 -3.92 9.43 10.73
CA PRO A 72 -4.41 8.67 11.90
C PRO A 72 -4.89 9.46 13.13
N PRO A 73 -4.28 10.61 13.53
CA PRO A 73 -4.73 11.35 14.72
C PRO A 73 -6.15 11.91 14.62
N HIS A 74 -6.77 11.84 13.44
CA HIS A 74 -8.08 12.43 13.16
C HIS A 74 -9.20 11.36 13.18
N VAL A 75 -8.89 10.07 13.20
CA VAL A 75 -9.88 8.98 13.00
C VAL A 75 -10.65 8.63 14.28
N SER A 76 -9.97 8.47 15.42
CA SER A 76 -10.57 7.97 16.66
C SER A 76 -11.63 8.90 17.29
N LYS A 77 -11.66 10.18 16.90
CA LYS A 77 -12.63 11.16 17.39
C LYS A 77 -13.90 11.25 16.55
N LEU A 78 -13.94 10.61 15.38
CA LEU A 78 -15.00 10.80 14.38
C LEU A 78 -16.08 9.73 14.41
N LEU A 79 -15.86 8.60 15.09
CA LEU A 79 -16.71 7.42 14.95
C LEU A 79 -17.39 7.04 16.27
N PRO A 80 -18.73 6.79 16.26
CA PRO A 80 -19.43 6.17 17.38
C PRO A 80 -18.82 4.81 17.75
N SER A 81 -18.91 4.42 19.02
CA SER A 81 -18.31 3.19 19.56
C SER A 81 -18.78 1.88 18.91
N LYS A 82 -19.94 1.87 18.26
CA LYS A 82 -20.50 0.70 17.54
C LYS A 82 -20.25 0.72 16.03
N SER A 83 -19.34 1.57 15.56
CA SER A 83 -19.03 1.67 14.14
C SER A 83 -18.30 0.42 13.66
N ARG A 84 -18.69 -0.08 12.47
CA ARG A 84 -17.96 -1.14 11.77
C ARG A 84 -16.73 -0.51 11.13
N VAL A 85 -15.55 -0.78 11.71
CA VAL A 85 -14.30 -0.15 11.30
C VAL A 85 -13.35 -1.23 10.83
N VAL A 86 -12.72 -1.01 9.68
CA VAL A 86 -11.66 -1.88 9.16
C VAL A 86 -10.42 -1.02 8.99
N ARG A 87 -9.31 -1.41 9.62
CA ARG A 87 -8.03 -0.75 9.43
C ARG A 87 -7.39 -1.33 8.17
N VAL A 88 -7.03 -0.47 7.23
CA VAL A 88 -6.39 -0.88 5.97
C VAL A 88 -5.01 -0.23 5.87
N MET A 89 -4.03 -1.02 5.46
CA MET A 89 -2.69 -0.55 5.11
C MET A 89 -2.41 -0.85 3.63
N PRO A 90 -2.78 0.07 2.71
CA PRO A 90 -2.42 -0.04 1.30
C PRO A 90 -1.00 0.51 1.07
N ASN A 91 -0.52 0.42 -0.18
CA ASN A 91 0.74 1.03 -0.58
C ASN A 91 0.64 1.76 -1.94
N THR A 92 1.66 2.56 -2.25
CA THR A 92 1.62 3.48 -3.41
C THR A 92 1.48 2.81 -4.79
N PRO A 93 2.00 1.59 -5.05
CA PRO A 93 1.75 0.87 -6.32
C PRO A 93 0.27 0.61 -6.66
N ALA A 94 -0.66 0.83 -5.72
CA ALA A 94 -2.10 0.83 -6.01
C ALA A 94 -2.47 1.79 -7.18
N VAL A 95 -1.72 2.88 -7.39
CA VAL A 95 -1.95 3.83 -8.50
C VAL A 95 -1.79 3.18 -9.89
N VAL A 96 -1.01 2.11 -10.00
CA VAL A 96 -0.83 1.31 -11.23
C VAL A 96 -1.49 -0.07 -11.13
N ARG A 97 -2.40 -0.26 -10.16
CA ARG A 97 -3.09 -1.52 -9.87
C ARG A 97 -2.17 -2.70 -9.53
N ALA A 98 -0.99 -2.40 -8.99
CA ALA A 98 -0.03 -3.40 -8.51
C ALA A 98 0.20 -3.25 -6.99
N GLY A 99 -0.81 -2.76 -6.27
CA GLY A 99 -0.73 -2.55 -4.83
C GLY A 99 -0.67 -3.85 -4.04
N ALA A 100 -0.20 -3.75 -2.80
CA ALA A 100 -0.33 -4.78 -1.78
C ALA A 100 -0.95 -4.15 -0.54
N SER A 101 -2.15 -4.59 -0.20
CA SER A 101 -2.92 -4.08 0.93
C SER A 101 -3.13 -5.19 1.94
N ALA A 102 -2.90 -4.89 3.22
CA ALA A 102 -3.41 -5.73 4.30
C ALA A 102 -4.54 -4.97 5.03
N PHE A 103 -5.48 -5.70 5.60
CA PHE A 103 -6.54 -5.11 6.40
C PHE A 103 -6.87 -5.96 7.63
N ALA A 104 -7.31 -5.29 8.70
CA ALA A 104 -7.70 -5.90 9.96
C ALA A 104 -9.11 -5.46 10.34
N MET A 105 -9.94 -6.43 10.69
CA MET A 105 -11.35 -6.22 11.01
C MET A 105 -11.52 -5.72 12.45
N GLY A 106 -12.35 -4.69 12.64
CA GLY A 106 -12.74 -4.21 13.96
C GLY A 106 -13.76 -5.12 14.62
N SER A 107 -13.85 -5.06 15.95
CA SER A 107 -14.71 -5.94 16.75
C SER A 107 -16.22 -5.82 16.46
N ALA A 108 -16.67 -4.71 15.87
CA ALA A 108 -18.06 -4.50 15.50
C ALA A 108 -18.41 -4.98 14.07
N CYS A 109 -17.41 -5.43 13.30
CA CYS A 109 -17.62 -5.94 11.94
C CYS A 109 -18.43 -7.23 11.95
N ARG A 110 -19.14 -7.47 10.85
CA ARG A 110 -20.06 -8.59 10.66
C ARG A 110 -19.55 -9.54 9.57
N ASP A 111 -20.15 -10.72 9.54
CA ASP A 111 -19.95 -11.66 8.43
C ASP A 111 -20.22 -10.98 7.09
N GLY A 112 -19.32 -11.19 6.13
CA GLY A 112 -19.34 -10.56 4.81
C GLY A 112 -18.66 -9.19 4.70
N ASP A 113 -18.41 -8.47 5.81
CA ASP A 113 -17.70 -7.18 5.74
C ASP A 113 -16.25 -7.37 5.20
N ALA A 114 -15.59 -8.45 5.59
CA ALA A 114 -14.24 -8.77 5.14
C ALA A 114 -14.19 -9.03 3.62
N ASP A 115 -15.21 -9.71 3.08
CA ASP A 115 -15.31 -9.99 1.65
C ASP A 115 -15.52 -8.70 0.85
N ILE A 116 -16.38 -7.80 1.34
CA ILE A 116 -16.57 -6.47 0.74
C ILE A 116 -15.24 -5.70 0.69
N VAL A 117 -14.50 -5.65 1.80
CA VAL A 117 -13.22 -4.93 1.85
C VAL A 117 -12.19 -5.56 0.93
N ARG A 118 -12.06 -6.89 0.95
CA ARG A 118 -11.15 -7.62 0.07
C ARG A 118 -11.45 -7.32 -1.39
N ASP A 119 -12.72 -7.41 -1.78
CA ASP A 119 -13.17 -7.14 -3.14
C ASP A 119 -12.89 -5.71 -3.60
N LEU A 120 -13.10 -4.72 -2.74
CA LEU A 120 -12.81 -3.32 -3.04
C LEU A 120 -11.31 -3.11 -3.24
N LEU A 121 -10.47 -3.61 -2.33
CA LEU A 121 -9.02 -3.46 -2.39
C LEU A 121 -8.39 -4.25 -3.53
N SER A 122 -8.97 -5.39 -3.89
CA SER A 122 -8.51 -6.22 -5.01
C SER A 122 -8.61 -5.54 -6.37
N THR A 123 -9.39 -4.47 -6.50
CA THR A 123 -9.44 -3.66 -7.74
C THR A 123 -8.15 -2.88 -8.02
N VAL A 124 -7.29 -2.69 -7.02
CA VAL A 124 -6.02 -1.96 -7.13
C VAL A 124 -4.79 -2.81 -6.79
N GLY A 125 -4.94 -4.12 -6.58
CA GLY A 125 -3.81 -5.03 -6.37
C GLY A 125 -4.15 -6.21 -5.45
N PHE A 126 -3.13 -6.76 -4.79
CA PHE A 126 -3.29 -7.82 -3.81
C PHE A 126 -3.92 -7.28 -2.51
N ALA A 127 -4.84 -8.04 -1.92
CA ALA A 127 -5.51 -7.70 -0.67
C ALA A 127 -5.61 -8.93 0.23
N VAL A 128 -5.22 -8.79 1.50
CA VAL A 128 -5.24 -9.89 2.47
C VAL A 128 -5.73 -9.41 3.83
N GLU A 129 -6.53 -10.24 4.48
CA GLU A 129 -6.94 -10.03 5.86
C GLU A 129 -5.84 -10.51 6.81
N VAL A 130 -5.51 -9.71 7.81
CA VAL A 130 -4.49 -10.03 8.82
C VAL A 130 -4.97 -9.64 10.22
N PRO A 131 -4.43 -10.26 11.27
CA PRO A 131 -4.55 -9.76 12.64
C PRO A 131 -4.06 -8.31 12.76
N GLU A 132 -4.72 -7.50 13.60
CA GLU A 132 -4.36 -6.07 13.83
C GLU A 132 -2.88 -5.90 14.22
N VAL A 133 -2.34 -6.83 15.01
CA VAL A 133 -0.91 -6.84 15.41
C VAL A 133 0.07 -6.92 14.23
N HIS A 134 -0.38 -7.38 13.07
CA HIS A 134 0.44 -7.46 11.86
C HIS A 134 0.41 -6.18 11.02
N ILE A 135 -0.45 -5.19 11.30
CA ILE A 135 -0.53 -3.97 10.48
C ILE A 135 0.76 -3.15 10.53
N ASP A 136 1.44 -3.07 11.68
CA ASP A 136 2.72 -2.36 11.77
C ASP A 136 3.86 -3.10 11.02
N PRO A 137 4.03 -4.44 11.17
CA PRO A 137 4.92 -5.21 10.30
C PRO A 137 4.63 -5.05 8.80
N VAL A 138 3.34 -5.07 8.40
CA VAL A 138 2.93 -4.81 7.01
C VAL A 138 3.39 -3.41 6.57
N THR A 139 3.29 -2.41 7.45
CA THR A 139 3.74 -1.05 7.16
C THR A 139 5.24 -0.99 6.90
N GLY A 140 6.04 -1.69 7.69
CA GLY A 140 7.48 -1.80 7.46
C GLY A 140 7.83 -2.57 6.19
N LEU A 141 7.05 -3.59 5.84
CA LEU A 141 7.29 -4.43 4.67
C LEU A 141 6.70 -3.84 3.38
N SER A 142 5.38 -3.90 3.18
CA SER A 142 4.74 -3.51 1.91
C SER A 142 4.36 -2.05 1.84
N GLY A 143 4.12 -1.40 2.99
CA GLY A 143 3.82 0.04 3.05
C GLY A 143 5.02 0.89 2.65
N SER A 144 6.18 0.58 3.24
CA SER A 144 7.46 1.25 2.99
C SER A 144 8.28 0.57 1.88
N GLY A 145 8.05 -0.71 1.61
CA GLY A 145 8.71 -1.53 0.58
C GLY A 145 8.94 -0.88 -0.78
N PRO A 146 7.97 -0.15 -1.37
CA PRO A 146 8.18 0.53 -2.64
C PRO A 146 9.39 1.46 -2.64
N SER A 147 9.70 2.15 -1.54
CA SER A 147 10.88 3.02 -1.46
C SER A 147 12.18 2.23 -1.53
N TYR A 148 12.24 1.08 -0.88
CA TYR A 148 13.40 0.19 -0.92
C TYR A 148 13.61 -0.32 -2.36
N MET A 149 12.53 -0.68 -3.03
CA MET A 149 12.58 -1.19 -4.40
C MET A 149 12.96 -0.10 -5.41
N PHE A 150 12.58 1.15 -5.20
CA PHE A 150 13.07 2.26 -6.01
C PHE A 150 14.58 2.46 -5.85
N ALA A 151 15.11 2.36 -4.64
CA ALA A 151 16.56 2.41 -4.40
C ALA A 151 17.30 1.24 -5.07
N VAL A 152 16.71 0.04 -5.09
CA VAL A 152 17.27 -1.12 -5.82
C VAL A 152 17.30 -0.86 -7.33
N ILE A 153 16.20 -0.36 -7.90
CA ILE A 153 16.13 -0.02 -9.34
C ILE A 153 17.17 1.06 -9.68
N GLU A 154 17.28 2.09 -8.86
CA GLU A 154 18.27 3.18 -9.02
C GLU A 154 19.70 2.63 -8.99
N GLY A 155 20.05 1.83 -7.98
CA GLY A 155 21.38 1.23 -7.87
C GLY A 155 21.74 0.29 -9.02
N LEU A 156 20.78 -0.52 -9.50
CA LEU A 156 20.96 -1.36 -10.68
C LEU A 156 21.16 -0.52 -11.95
N ALA A 157 20.39 0.56 -12.12
CA ALA A 157 20.52 1.45 -13.26
C ALA A 157 21.87 2.18 -13.25
N ASP A 158 22.32 2.66 -12.09
CA ASP A 158 23.66 3.24 -11.92
C ASP A 158 24.78 2.25 -12.26
N GLY A 159 24.65 1.01 -11.81
CA GLY A 159 25.54 -0.08 -12.19
C GLY A 159 25.57 -0.30 -13.71
N GLY A 160 24.41 -0.27 -14.37
CA GLY A 160 24.28 -0.36 -15.82
C GLY A 160 24.99 0.78 -16.56
N VAL A 161 24.80 2.02 -16.09
CA VAL A 161 25.48 3.19 -16.66
C VAL A 161 27.00 3.10 -16.46
N LYS A 162 27.45 2.64 -15.29
CA LYS A 162 28.88 2.45 -15.00
C LYS A 162 29.55 1.47 -15.98
N VAL A 163 28.81 0.51 -16.52
CA VAL A 163 29.30 -0.45 -17.53
C VAL A 163 28.96 -0.05 -18.97
N GLY A 164 28.50 1.19 -19.19
CA GLY A 164 28.35 1.79 -20.51
C GLY A 164 26.93 1.83 -21.09
N LEU A 165 25.90 1.46 -20.34
CA LEU A 165 24.52 1.58 -20.82
C LEU A 165 24.03 3.03 -20.81
N PRO A 166 23.22 3.46 -21.79
CA PRO A 166 22.47 4.71 -21.70
C PRO A 166 21.54 4.72 -20.47
N ARG A 167 21.46 5.85 -19.78
CA ARG A 167 20.69 6.02 -18.53
C ARG A 167 19.24 5.53 -18.66
N GLU A 168 18.53 5.97 -19.70
CA GLU A 168 17.12 5.59 -19.89
C GLU A 168 16.94 4.08 -20.11
N LEU A 169 17.83 3.47 -20.87
CA LEU A 169 17.82 2.03 -21.09
C LEU A 169 18.10 1.27 -19.80
N ALA A 170 19.09 1.71 -19.01
CA ALA A 170 19.45 1.08 -17.74
C ALA A 170 18.29 1.09 -16.74
N ILE A 171 17.57 2.22 -16.62
CA ILE A 171 16.37 2.33 -15.77
C ILE A 171 15.29 1.33 -16.21
N LYS A 172 14.98 1.28 -17.52
CA LYS A 172 13.95 0.37 -18.05
C LYS A 172 14.32 -1.09 -17.81
N LEU A 173 15.57 -1.48 -18.08
CA LEU A 173 16.05 -2.84 -17.84
C LEU A 173 16.01 -3.21 -16.35
N ALA A 174 16.44 -2.33 -15.46
CA ALA A 174 16.38 -2.55 -14.02
C ALA A 174 14.93 -2.74 -13.52
N ALA A 175 14.01 -1.87 -13.94
CA ALA A 175 12.59 -1.96 -13.58
C ALA A 175 11.95 -3.26 -14.09
N HIS A 176 12.20 -3.64 -15.35
CA HIS A 176 11.70 -4.90 -15.92
C HIS A 176 12.31 -6.13 -15.25
N THR A 177 13.59 -6.07 -14.85
CA THR A 177 14.26 -7.15 -14.11
C THR A 177 13.57 -7.41 -12.77
N LEU A 178 13.31 -6.34 -12.00
CA LEU A 178 12.60 -6.48 -10.73
C LEU A 178 11.15 -6.97 -10.93
N LEU A 179 10.43 -6.43 -11.92
CA LEU A 179 9.07 -6.86 -12.25
C LEU A 179 9.01 -8.35 -12.61
N GLY A 180 9.91 -8.82 -13.47
CA GLY A 180 9.98 -10.21 -13.89
C GLY A 180 10.28 -11.15 -12.74
N ALA A 181 11.29 -10.83 -11.92
CA ALA A 181 11.66 -11.63 -10.75
C ALA A 181 10.49 -11.73 -9.74
N ALA A 182 9.81 -10.62 -9.45
CA ALA A 182 8.65 -10.61 -8.56
C ALA A 182 7.50 -11.46 -9.13
N LYS A 183 7.21 -11.34 -10.43
CA LYS A 183 6.19 -12.17 -11.09
C LYS A 183 6.50 -13.65 -11.02
N MET A 184 7.76 -14.04 -11.24
CA MET A 184 8.15 -15.46 -11.13
C MET A 184 7.83 -16.02 -9.74
N VAL A 185 8.13 -15.27 -8.67
CA VAL A 185 7.76 -15.69 -7.30
C VAL A 185 6.25 -15.87 -7.16
N LEU A 186 5.47 -14.88 -7.60
CA LEU A 186 4.01 -14.86 -7.40
C LEU A 186 3.27 -15.88 -8.25
N GLU A 187 3.70 -16.10 -9.49
CA GLU A 187 3.00 -16.97 -10.46
C GLU A 187 3.42 -18.44 -10.34
N THR A 188 4.66 -18.71 -9.97
CA THR A 188 5.16 -20.10 -9.83
C THR A 188 4.99 -20.64 -8.42
N GLY A 189 4.94 -19.79 -7.39
CA GLY A 189 4.99 -20.19 -5.99
C GLY A 189 6.33 -20.80 -5.57
N THR A 190 7.34 -20.81 -6.44
CA THR A 190 8.66 -21.36 -6.17
C THR A 190 9.39 -20.50 -5.14
N HIS A 191 10.06 -21.16 -4.18
CA HIS A 191 10.82 -20.47 -3.16
C HIS A 191 11.90 -19.55 -3.78
N PRO A 192 12.06 -18.28 -3.32
CA PRO A 192 12.98 -17.33 -3.93
C PRO A 192 14.45 -17.81 -4.00
N ALA A 193 14.91 -18.60 -3.04
CA ALA A 193 16.25 -19.17 -3.08
C ALA A 193 16.43 -20.15 -4.25
N GLN A 194 15.39 -20.94 -4.56
CA GLN A 194 15.42 -21.87 -5.69
C GLN A 194 15.44 -21.10 -7.01
N LEU A 195 14.56 -20.10 -7.19
CA LEU A 195 14.57 -19.25 -8.39
C LEU A 195 15.92 -18.55 -8.61
N LYS A 196 16.57 -18.14 -7.52
CA LYS A 196 17.91 -17.56 -7.55
C LYS A 196 18.96 -18.61 -7.99
N ASP A 197 18.87 -19.84 -7.49
CA ASP A 197 19.77 -20.93 -7.91
C ASP A 197 19.53 -21.34 -9.38
N ASP A 198 18.27 -21.36 -9.85
CA ASP A 198 17.91 -21.69 -11.24
C ASP A 198 18.51 -20.72 -12.28
N VAL A 199 18.74 -19.45 -11.89
CA VAL A 199 19.38 -18.42 -12.73
C VAL A 199 20.92 -18.51 -12.70
N GLN A 200 21.49 -19.21 -11.73
CA GLN A 200 22.94 -19.29 -11.50
C GLN A 200 23.53 -20.54 -12.16
N SER A 201 24.20 -20.36 -13.29
CA SER A 201 25.02 -21.42 -13.87
C SER A 201 26.40 -21.51 -13.20
N PRO A 202 27.02 -22.71 -13.15
CA PRO A 202 28.39 -22.87 -12.64
C PRO A 202 29.38 -21.95 -13.36
N GLY A 203 30.05 -21.06 -12.62
CA GLY A 203 31.00 -20.08 -13.16
C GLY A 203 30.37 -18.95 -13.98
N GLY A 204 29.03 -18.82 -14.01
CA GLY A 204 28.32 -17.78 -14.75
C GLY A 204 28.37 -16.39 -14.09
N SER A 205 28.11 -15.33 -14.85
CA SER A 205 28.14 -13.95 -14.34
C SER A 205 27.23 -13.70 -13.12
N SER A 206 26.06 -14.36 -13.08
CA SER A 206 25.09 -14.24 -11.99
C SER A 206 25.66 -14.59 -10.62
N VAL A 207 26.50 -15.64 -10.51
CA VAL A 207 27.07 -16.05 -9.22
C VAL A 207 28.14 -15.07 -8.72
N TYR A 208 28.93 -14.47 -9.62
CA TYR A 208 29.89 -13.42 -9.25
C TYR A 208 29.20 -12.15 -8.78
N GLY A 209 28.10 -11.75 -9.46
CA GLY A 209 27.25 -10.65 -9.02
C GLY A 209 26.65 -10.91 -7.64
N MET A 210 26.06 -12.09 -7.44
CA MET A 210 25.46 -12.47 -6.16
C MET A 210 26.48 -12.50 -5.03
N HIS A 211 27.69 -13.02 -5.28
CA HIS A 211 28.77 -13.01 -4.30
C HIS A 211 29.12 -11.58 -3.81
N LYS A 212 29.09 -10.58 -4.71
CA LYS A 212 29.28 -9.17 -4.31
C LYS A 212 28.13 -8.63 -3.46
N LEU A 213 26.89 -9.00 -3.76
CA LEU A 213 25.73 -8.60 -2.96
C LEU A 213 25.76 -9.24 -1.56
N GLU A 214 26.15 -10.50 -1.46
CA GLU A 214 26.34 -11.19 -0.17
C GLU A 214 27.48 -10.57 0.63
N SER A 215 28.61 -10.27 -0.02
CA SER A 215 29.75 -9.60 0.64
C SER A 215 29.38 -8.21 1.19
N GLY A 216 28.42 -7.53 0.56
CA GLY A 216 27.88 -6.25 1.02
C GLY A 216 26.75 -6.37 2.05
N GLY A 217 26.32 -7.59 2.41
CA GLY A 217 25.29 -7.81 3.42
C GLY A 217 23.87 -7.41 2.99
N LEU A 218 23.53 -7.47 1.70
CA LEU A 218 22.24 -6.99 1.16
C LEU A 218 21.03 -7.52 1.94
N LYS A 219 20.98 -8.82 2.26
CA LYS A 219 19.85 -9.42 2.98
C LYS A 219 19.68 -8.83 4.38
N GLY A 220 20.79 -8.60 5.10
CA GLY A 220 20.77 -7.98 6.42
C GLY A 220 20.23 -6.55 6.35
N LEU A 221 20.71 -5.75 5.40
CA LEU A 221 20.23 -4.36 5.22
C LEU A 221 18.73 -4.28 4.92
N LEU A 222 18.20 -5.23 4.14
CA LEU A 222 16.76 -5.30 3.86
C LEU A 222 15.95 -5.69 5.11
N MET A 223 16.46 -6.62 5.93
CA MET A 223 15.83 -6.98 7.21
C MET A 223 15.80 -5.80 8.17
N ASP A 224 16.94 -5.11 8.33
CA ASP A 224 17.08 -3.94 9.21
C ASP A 224 16.15 -2.80 8.77
N ALA A 225 15.99 -2.59 7.45
CA ALA A 225 15.08 -1.58 6.92
C ALA A 225 13.61 -1.85 7.31
N VAL A 226 13.17 -3.10 7.20
CA VAL A 226 11.81 -3.52 7.58
C VAL A 226 11.61 -3.38 9.09
N GLU A 227 12.59 -3.80 9.90
CA GLU A 227 12.54 -3.68 11.36
C GLU A 227 12.46 -2.22 11.80
N ALA A 228 13.32 -1.35 11.25
CA ALA A 228 13.35 0.07 11.58
C ALA A 228 12.03 0.77 11.22
N ALA A 229 11.48 0.48 10.04
CA ALA A 229 10.20 1.05 9.60
C ALA A 229 9.02 0.53 10.44
N THR A 230 9.02 -0.75 10.79
CA THR A 230 8.01 -1.35 11.69
C THR A 230 8.04 -0.67 13.07
N SER A 231 9.24 -0.52 13.65
CA SER A 231 9.44 0.14 14.94
C SER A 231 8.99 1.60 14.92
N ARG A 232 9.26 2.30 13.81
CA ARG A 232 8.79 3.67 13.60
C ARG A 232 7.26 3.76 13.47
N SER A 233 6.63 2.79 12.80
CA SER A 233 5.16 2.72 12.68
C SER A 233 4.52 2.63 14.06
N ARG A 234 4.95 1.66 14.88
CA ARG A 234 4.48 1.47 16.27
C ARG A 234 4.61 2.75 17.09
N ALA A 235 5.81 3.34 17.10
CA ALA A 235 6.08 4.56 17.86
C ALA A 235 5.23 5.77 17.43
N THR A 236 4.77 5.80 16.18
CA THR A 236 3.88 6.84 15.66
C THR A 236 2.42 6.57 16.05
N GLY A 237 1.99 5.31 16.01
CA GLY A 237 0.69 4.86 16.49
C GLY A 237 0.49 5.17 17.98
N ASP A 238 1.47 4.82 18.82
CA ASP A 238 1.41 5.05 20.27
C ASP A 238 1.33 6.54 20.63
N LYS A 239 2.00 7.39 19.84
CA LYS A 239 1.95 8.85 20.03
C LYS A 239 0.61 9.46 19.63
N ALA A 240 -0.13 8.84 18.72
CA ALA A 240 -1.46 9.29 18.29
C ALA A 240 -2.57 8.96 19.31
N LEU A 241 -2.31 8.06 20.27
CA LEU A 241 -3.22 7.76 21.38
C LEU A 241 -3.06 8.79 22.53
N PRO A 242 -4.16 9.36 23.06
CA PRO A 242 -4.15 10.16 24.29
C PRO A 242 -3.45 9.42 25.43
N ARG A 243 -2.74 10.15 26.30
CA ARG A 243 -1.98 9.56 27.43
C ARG A 243 -2.85 8.65 28.32
N ASP A 244 -4.14 8.94 28.41
CA ASP A 244 -5.08 8.24 29.31
C ASP A 244 -5.46 6.83 28.82
N ILE A 245 -5.22 6.49 27.55
CA ILE A 245 -5.52 5.16 26.97
C ILE A 245 -4.29 4.24 26.99
N ARG A 246 -3.08 4.79 27.20
CA ARG A 246 -1.83 4.00 27.19
C ARG A 246 -1.66 3.08 28.39
N ASN A 247 -2.46 3.27 29.45
CA ASN A 247 -2.37 2.54 30.72
C ASN A 247 -3.56 1.61 31.00
N THR A 248 -4.51 1.48 30.07
CA THR A 248 -5.53 0.43 30.19
C THR A 248 -5.02 -0.81 29.49
N GLU A 249 -4.61 -1.81 30.28
CA GLU A 249 -4.31 -3.15 29.82
C GLU A 249 -5.45 -3.65 28.92
N LEU A 250 -5.13 -3.86 27.64
CA LEU A 250 -6.01 -4.53 26.69
C LEU A 250 -5.86 -6.04 26.91
N PHE A 251 -6.86 -6.64 27.56
CA PHE A 251 -7.14 -8.07 27.50
C PHE A 251 -7.74 -8.43 26.13
#